data_AF-A0A150VJK9-F1
#
_entry.id   AF-A0A150VJK9-F1
#
_cell.length_a   1.000
_cell.length_b   1.000
_cell.length_c   1.000
_cell.angle_alpha   90.00
_cell.angle_beta   90.00
_cell.angle_gamma   90.00
#
_symmetry.space_group_name_H-M   'P 1'
#
loop_
_entity.id
_entity.type
_entity.pdbx_description
1 polymer ?
#
loop_
_entity_poly.entity_id
_entity_poly.type
_entity_poly.pdbx_seq_one_letter_code
_entity_poly.pdbx_strand_id
1 'polypeptide(L)'
;MISPRFGNPRQLLVIACAVAALTIAILSWYAVQNVRPDCVVGISKVTDVHGNTLLSQDGRVLSDKELLDLAYEQAVDSGHCDPPRVRWKQWLS
;
A
#
# COMPACT_ATOMS: atom_id res chain seq x y z
N MET A 1 12.68 0.27 44.35
CA MET A 1 11.36 -0.39 44.27
C MET A 1 10.39 0.53 43.55
N ILE A 2 10.12 0.25 42.28
CA ILE A 2 9.10 0.97 41.49
C ILE A 2 7.76 0.45 41.98
N SER A 3 7.09 1.21 42.84
CA SER A 3 5.72 0.88 43.23
C SER A 3 4.82 1.28 42.05
N PRO A 4 4.08 0.36 41.42
CA PRO A 4 3.01 0.79 40.55
C PRO A 4 2.00 1.49 41.48
N ARG A 5 1.85 2.81 41.32
CA ARG A 5 0.65 3.49 41.80
C ARG A 5 -0.50 2.77 41.09
N PHE A 6 -1.17 1.87 41.80
CA PHE A 6 -2.47 1.37 41.38
C PHE A 6 -3.41 2.57 41.42
N GLY A 7 -3.44 3.28 40.29
CA GLY A 7 -4.46 4.28 40.02
C GLY A 7 -5.82 3.61 40.15
N ASN A 8 -6.81 4.40 40.56
CA ASN A 8 -8.21 3.99 40.71
C ASN A 8 -8.61 2.97 39.62
N PRO A 9 -9.23 1.82 39.94
CA PRO A 9 -9.59 0.80 38.95
C PRO A 9 -10.43 1.36 37.79
N ARG A 10 -11.21 2.42 38.03
CA ARG A 10 -11.93 3.15 36.97
C ARG A 10 -10.98 3.82 35.97
N GLN A 11 -9.89 4.41 36.44
CA GLN A 11 -8.89 5.05 35.59
C GLN A 11 -8.12 4.02 34.75
N LEU A 12 -7.77 2.87 35.34
CA LEU A 12 -7.13 1.77 34.60
C LEU A 12 -8.05 1.23 33.50
N LEU A 13 -9.34 1.07 33.79
CA LEU A 13 -10.33 0.64 32.79
C LEU A 13 -10.47 1.65 31.65
N VAL A 14 -10.49 2.96 31.95
CA VAL A 14 -10.55 4.01 30.93
C VAL A 14 -9.31 3.98 30.03
N ILE A 15 -8.12 3.84 30.61
CA ILE A 15 -6.86 3.74 29.83
C ILE A 15 -6.90 2.49 28.94
N ALA A 16 -7.29 1.34 29.47
CA ALA A 16 -7.38 0.11 28.71
C ALA A 16 -8.38 0.23 27.54
N CYS A 17 -9.55 0.84 27.78
CA CYS A 17 -10.54 1.09 26.73
C CYS A 17 -10.02 2.07 25.67
N ALA A 18 -9.33 3.14 26.07
CA ALA A 18 -8.75 4.10 25.14
C ALA A 18 -7.68 3.46 24.26
N VAL A 19 -6.80 2.63 24.85
CA VAL A 19 -5.79 1.88 24.09
C VAL A 19 -6.46 0.90 23.12
N ALA A 20 -7.47 0.16 23.57
CA ALA A 20 -8.22 -0.76 22.70
C ALA A 20 -8.92 -0.04 21.55
N ALA A 21 -9.53 1.12 21.80
CA ALA A 21 -10.16 1.91 20.76
C ALA A 21 -9.14 2.41 19.72
N LEU A 22 -7.97 2.86 20.17
CA LEU A 22 -6.89 3.30 19.30
C LEU A 22 -6.34 2.15 18.44
N THR A 23 -6.11 0.98 19.02
CA THR A 23 -5.61 -0.17 18.26
C THR A 23 -6.63 -0.64 17.23
N ILE A 24 -7.91 -0.70 17.59
CA ILE A 24 -8.99 -1.04 16.65
C ILE A 24 -9.06 -0.02 15.51
N ALA A 25 -8.95 1.27 15.81
CA ALA A 25 -8.98 2.32 14.79
C ALA A 25 -7.81 2.21 13.81
N ILE A 26 -6.59 2.00 14.32
CA ILE A 26 -5.37 1.85 13.49
C ILE A 26 -5.48 0.60 12.60
N LEU A 27 -5.89 -0.53 13.18
CA LEU A 27 -6.04 -1.78 12.44
C LEU A 27 -7.13 -1.67 11.37
N SER A 28 -8.25 -1.02 11.70
CA SER A 28 -9.35 -0.79 10.75
C SER A 28 -8.89 0.10 9.59
N TRP A 29 -8.16 1.19 9.89
CA TRP A 29 -7.58 2.04 8.87
C TRP A 29 -6.63 1.26 7.95
N TYR A 30 -5.71 0.48 8.55
CA TYR A 30 -4.74 -0.32 7.81
C TYR A 30 -5.41 -1.41 6.95
N ALA A 31 -6.48 -2.02 7.45
CA ALA A 31 -7.25 -3.05 6.76
C ALA A 31 -7.95 -2.54 5.49
N VAL A 32 -8.39 -1.27 5.48
CA VAL A 32 -9.13 -0.68 4.35
C VAL A 32 -8.20 -0.05 3.30
N GLN A 33 -6.89 0.07 3.57
CA GLN A 33 -5.96 0.55 2.54
C GLN A 33 -5.94 -0.37 1.31
N ASN A 34 -5.93 0.24 0.13
CA ASN A 34 -5.80 -0.49 -1.12
C ASN A 34 -4.38 -1.02 -1.30
N VAL A 35 -4.28 -2.28 -1.69
CA VAL A 35 -3.03 -2.98 -1.98
C VAL A 35 -3.11 -3.59 -3.36
N ARG A 36 -1.98 -3.61 -4.06
CA ARG A 36 -1.86 -4.32 -5.34
C ARG A 36 -1.77 -5.83 -5.06
N PRO A 37 -2.52 -6.67 -5.79
CA PRO A 37 -2.33 -8.13 -5.79
C PRO A 37 -0.92 -8.51 -6.25
N ASP A 38 -0.56 -9.78 -6.07
CA ASP A 38 0.63 -10.38 -6.68
C ASP A 38 0.47 -10.44 -8.21
N CYS A 39 0.76 -9.33 -8.87
CA CYS A 39 0.75 -9.15 -10.31
C CYS A 39 2.17 -8.76 -10.73
N VAL A 40 2.78 -9.58 -11.56
CA VAL A 40 4.12 -9.33 -12.10
C VAL A 40 3.96 -8.66 -13.46
N VAL A 41 4.41 -7.40 -13.57
CA VAL A 41 4.44 -6.66 -14.83
C VAL A 41 5.88 -6.47 -15.31
N GLY A 42 6.10 -6.66 -16.60
CA GLY A 42 7.38 -6.38 -17.25
C GLY A 42 7.33 -5.02 -17.92
N ILE A 43 8.35 -4.19 -17.69
CA ILE A 43 8.54 -2.95 -18.45
C ILE A 43 9.76 -3.10 -19.35
N SER A 44 9.63 -2.66 -20.59
CA SER A 44 10.74 -2.57 -21.53
C SER A 44 10.97 -1.10 -21.86
N LYS A 45 12.20 -0.63 -21.67
CA LYS A 45 12.62 0.70 -22.12
C LYS A 45 13.39 0.55 -23.41
N VAL A 46 13.05 1.37 -24.40
CA VAL A 46 13.84 1.48 -25.61
C VAL A 46 14.77 2.68 -25.45
N THR A 47 16.06 2.46 -25.70
CA THR A 47 17.08 3.50 -25.68
C THR A 47 17.59 3.74 -27.10
N ASP A 48 17.95 4.99 -27.40
CA ASP A 48 18.68 5.32 -28.63
C ASP A 48 20.10 4.71 -28.62
N VAL A 49 20.78 4.75 -29.77
CA VAL A 49 22.19 4.37 -29.98
C VAL A 49 23.14 5.04 -28.98
N HIS A 50 22.77 6.22 -28.49
CA HIS A 50 23.53 6.98 -27.49
C HIS A 50 23.18 6.61 -26.03
N GLY A 51 22.33 5.62 -25.79
CA GLY A 51 21.89 5.20 -24.45
C GLY A 51 20.84 6.11 -23.80
N ASN A 52 20.36 7.13 -24.52
CA ASN A 52 19.29 8.01 -24.04
C ASN A 52 17.95 7.28 -24.10
N THR A 53 17.17 7.34 -23.02
CA THR A 53 15.82 6.75 -23.00
C THR A 53 14.94 7.47 -24.02
N LEU A 54 14.30 6.72 -24.92
CA LEU A 54 13.36 7.30 -25.85
C LEU A 54 12.18 7.89 -25.06
N LEU A 55 11.78 9.10 -25.43
CA LEU A 55 10.70 9.82 -24.76
C LEU A 55 9.40 9.01 -24.88
N SER A 56 8.60 9.01 -23.81
CA SER A 56 7.22 8.52 -23.87
C SER A 56 6.44 9.29 -24.94
N GLN A 57 5.27 8.78 -25.34
CA GLN A 57 4.39 9.39 -26.35
C GLN A 57 4.12 10.90 -26.10
N ASP A 58 4.22 11.32 -24.84
CA ASP A 58 3.99 12.69 -24.36
C ASP A 58 5.26 13.57 -24.37
N GLY A 59 6.37 13.08 -24.93
CA GLY A 59 7.65 13.79 -24.98
C GLY A 59 8.38 13.88 -23.63
N ARG A 60 7.95 13.12 -22.61
CA ARG A 60 8.55 13.09 -21.27
C ARG A 60 9.30 11.79 -21.01
N VAL A 61 10.41 11.87 -20.30
CA VAL A 61 11.09 10.70 -19.73
C VAL A 61 10.32 10.30 -18.47
N LEU A 62 9.63 9.18 -18.51
CA LEU A 62 8.98 8.59 -17.33
C LEU A 62 10.03 7.89 -16.47
N SER A 63 9.93 8.08 -15.16
CA SER A 63 10.71 7.31 -14.21
C SER A 63 10.28 5.83 -14.21
N ASP A 64 11.15 4.95 -13.73
CA ASP A 64 10.88 3.51 -13.62
C ASP A 64 9.62 3.23 -12.80
N LYS A 65 9.36 4.05 -11.77
CA LYS A 65 8.16 3.94 -10.95
C LYS A 65 6.90 4.27 -11.73
N GLU A 66 6.91 5.36 -12.48
CA GLU A 66 5.75 5.76 -13.31
C GLU A 66 5.49 4.74 -14.42
N LEU A 67 6.54 4.18 -15.02
CA LEU A 67 6.41 3.11 -16.02
C LEU A 67 5.81 1.84 -15.42
N LEU A 68 6.23 1.45 -14.22
CA LEU A 68 5.65 0.32 -13.50
C LEU A 68 4.17 0.55 -13.14
N ASP A 69 3.82 1.76 -12.73
CA ASP A 69 2.45 2.12 -12.40
C ASP A 69 1.53 2.06 -13.63
N LEU A 70 1.97 2.64 -14.74
CA LEU A 70 1.25 2.57 -16.02
C LEU A 70 1.12 1.13 -16.53
N ALA A 71 2.20 0.34 -16.47
CA ALA A 71 2.15 -1.06 -16.89
C ALA A 71 1.19 -1.90 -16.04
N TYR A 72 1.14 -1.64 -14.73
CA TYR A 72 0.15 -2.26 -13.85
C TYR A 72 -1.28 -1.83 -14.20
N GLU A 73 -1.53 -0.54 -14.41
CA GLU A 73 -2.84 -0.03 -14.82
C GLU A 73 -3.31 -0.65 -16.15
N GLN A 74 -2.43 -0.70 -17.15
CA GLN A 74 -2.72 -1.35 -18.43
C GLN A 74 -2.96 -2.86 -18.29
N ALA A 75 -2.25 -3.54 -17.39
CA ALA A 75 -2.47 -4.96 -17.11
C ALA A 75 -3.84 -5.19 -16.44
N VAL A 76 -4.30 -4.26 -15.60
CA VAL A 76 -5.64 -4.29 -15.01
C VAL A 76 -6.71 -4.06 -16.09
N ASP A 77 -6.56 -3.03 -16.91
CA ASP A 77 -7.52 -2.67 -17.97
C ASP A 77 -7.65 -3.77 -19.02
N SER A 78 -6.55 -4.46 -19.33
CA SER A 78 -6.53 -5.60 -20.25
C SER A 78 -7.00 -6.91 -19.62
N GLY A 79 -7.34 -6.91 -18.32
CA GLY A 79 -7.82 -8.10 -17.59
C GLY A 79 -6.75 -9.14 -17.27
N HIS A 80 -5.46 -8.80 -17.43
CA HIS A 80 -4.34 -9.69 -17.08
C HIS A 80 -3.99 -9.62 -15.59
N CYS A 81 -4.36 -8.53 -14.91
CA CYS A 81 -4.19 -8.38 -13.47
C CYS A 81 -5.47 -7.94 -12.77
N ASP A 82 -5.61 -8.37 -11.51
CA ASP A 82 -6.72 -7.92 -10.67
C ASP A 82 -6.55 -6.44 -10.29
N PRO A 83 -7.65 -5.68 -10.16
CA PRO A 83 -7.60 -4.32 -9.65
C PRO A 83 -7.12 -4.29 -8.19
N PRO A 84 -6.61 -3.14 -7.72
CA PRO A 84 -6.28 -2.95 -6.31
C PRO A 84 -7.47 -3.27 -5.42
N ARG A 85 -7.20 -3.99 -4.32
CA ARG A 85 -8.23 -4.40 -3.37
C ARG A 85 -7.86 -3.98 -1.97
N VAL A 86 -8.87 -3.86 -1.10
CA VAL A 86 -8.69 -3.63 0.33
C VAL A 86 -7.82 -4.72 0.96
N ARG A 87 -6.87 -4.31 1.80
CA ARG A 87 -5.82 -5.18 2.37
C ARG A 87 -6.37 -6.39 3.11
N TRP A 88 -7.46 -6.25 3.86
CA TRP A 88 -8.02 -7.37 4.62
C TRP A 88 -8.41 -8.57 3.75
N LYS A 89 -8.69 -8.37 2.46
CA LYS A 89 -8.95 -9.48 1.53
C LYS A 89 -7.73 -10.39 1.29
N GLN A 90 -6.51 -9.89 1.48
CA GLN A 90 -5.29 -10.72 1.41
C GLN A 90 -5.11 -11.61 2.63
N TRP A 91 -5.70 -11.28 3.78
CA TRP A 91 -5.57 -12.08 5.00
C TRP A 91 -6.47 -13.32 5.00
N LEU A 92 -7.50 -13.32 4.13
CA LEU A 92 -8.51 -14.37 4.05
C LEU A 92 -8.32 -15.29 2.83
N SER A 93 -7.35 -14.98 1.95
CA SER A 93 -6.95 -15.80 0.80
C SER A 93 -5.81 -16.74 1.19
#